data_AF-A0A954BDC7-F1
#
_entry.id   AF-A0A954BDC7-F1
#
_cell.length_a   1.000
_cell.length_b   1.000
_cell.length_c   1.000
_cell.angle_alpha   90.00
_cell.angle_beta   90.00
_cell.angle_gamma   90.00
#
_symmetry.space_group_name_H-M   'P 1'
#
loop_
_entity.id
_entity.type
_entity.pdbx_description
1 polymer ?
#
loop_
_entity_poly.entity_id
_entity_poly.type
_entity_poly.pdbx_seq_one_letter_code
_entity_poly.pdbx_strand_id
1 'polypeptide(L)'
;EARGLDVTPTMIEKLTSLGDIASASVLSMIYREEVGHVAAGVRWFDALCERRGLIPSEAFRRLVSERFAGGLKPPFNRGARDRAGLAPDFYEGAAGLKGMSLAGSEGSAG
;
A
#
# COMPACT_ATOMS: atom_id res chain seq x y z
N GLU A 1 -0.22 -6.37 -7.33
CA GLU A 1 -1.08 -5.55 -6.44
C GLU A 1 -2.30 -5.11 -7.24
N ALA A 2 -3.50 -5.41 -6.74
CA ALA A 2 -4.71 -4.80 -7.24
C ALA A 2 -4.76 -3.38 -6.69
N ARG A 3 -4.72 -2.36 -7.55
CA ARG A 3 -4.75 -0.93 -7.17
C ARG A 3 -6.14 -0.48 -6.70
N GLY A 4 -6.90 -1.37 -6.07
CA GLY A 4 -8.31 -1.16 -5.73
C GLY A 4 -8.51 0.03 -4.78
N LEU A 5 -7.61 0.20 -3.83
CA LEU A 5 -7.66 1.32 -2.89
C LEU A 5 -7.50 2.69 -3.60
N ASP A 6 -6.70 2.75 -4.66
CA ASP A 6 -6.31 3.99 -5.33
C ASP A 6 -7.19 4.30 -6.56
N VAL A 7 -7.64 3.28 -7.31
CA VAL A 7 -8.31 3.45 -8.61
C VAL A 7 -9.83 3.34 -8.52
N THR A 8 -10.36 2.53 -7.61
CA THR A 8 -11.81 2.25 -7.53
C THR A 8 -12.66 3.49 -7.29
N PRO A 9 -12.28 4.50 -6.47
CA PRO A 9 -13.06 5.73 -6.32
C PRO A 9 -13.35 6.45 -7.64
N THR A 10 -12.33 6.62 -8.50
CA THR A 10 -12.49 7.26 -9.81
C THR A 10 -13.37 6.44 -10.75
N MET A 11 -13.32 5.11 -10.65
CA MET A 11 -14.21 4.23 -11.43
C MET A 11 -15.67 4.37 -10.97
N ILE A 12 -15.92 4.46 -9.66
CA ILE A 12 -17.26 4.70 -9.08
C ILE A 12 -17.81 6.03 -9.58
N GLU A 13 -17.02 7.11 -9.50
CA GLU A 13 -17.40 8.44 -9.98
C GLU A 13 -17.76 8.43 -11.46
N LYS A 14 -16.94 7.77 -12.29
CA LYS A 14 -17.17 7.65 -13.73
C LYS A 14 -18.44 6.87 -14.07
N LEU A 15 -18.69 5.75 -13.40
CA LEU A 15 -19.91 4.97 -13.64
C LEU A 15 -21.17 5.73 -13.20
N THR A 16 -21.07 6.42 -12.06
CA THR A 16 -22.16 7.29 -11.56
C THR A 16 -22.48 8.40 -12.55
N SER A 17 -21.48 9.08 -13.12
CA SER A 17 -21.71 10.17 -14.10
C SER A 17 -22.26 9.68 -15.43
N LEU A 18 -22.03 8.42 -15.79
CA LEU A 18 -22.60 7.75 -16.96
C LEU A 18 -24.01 7.17 -16.69
N GLY A 19 -24.53 7.28 -15.47
CA GLY A 19 -25.83 6.76 -15.08
C GLY A 19 -25.86 5.26 -14.75
N ASP A 20 -24.71 4.57 -14.75
CA ASP A 20 -24.61 3.17 -14.34
C ASP A 20 -24.49 3.06 -12.81
N ILE A 21 -25.60 3.32 -12.14
CA ILE A 21 -25.70 3.30 -10.68
C ILE A 21 -25.54 1.89 -10.11
N ALA A 22 -25.94 0.86 -10.86
CA ALA A 22 -25.83 -0.53 -10.42
C ALA A 22 -24.37 -0.96 -10.28
N SER A 23 -23.55 -0.73 -11.32
CA SER A 23 -22.13 -1.05 -11.27
C SER A 23 -21.38 -0.19 -10.26
N ALA A 24 -21.71 1.11 -10.15
CA ALA A 24 -21.13 2.01 -9.16
C ALA A 24 -21.39 1.53 -7.72
N SER A 25 -22.59 1.00 -7.45
CA SER A 25 -22.98 0.48 -6.14
C SER A 25 -22.19 -0.78 -5.77
N VAL A 26 -22.01 -1.69 -6.73
CA VAL A 26 -21.19 -2.90 -6.52
C VAL A 26 -19.74 -2.54 -6.24
N LEU A 27 -19.14 -1.64 -7.02
CA LEU A 27 -17.76 -1.18 -6.78
C LEU A 27 -17.62 -0.45 -5.45
N SER A 28 -18.63 0.29 -5.01
CA SER A 28 -18.63 0.95 -3.69
C SER A 28 -18.61 -0.05 -2.55
N MET A 29 -19.32 -1.18 -2.68
CA MET A 29 -19.26 -2.28 -1.71
C MET A 29 -17.87 -2.89 -1.67
N ILE A 30 -17.31 -3.25 -2.83
CA ILE A 30 -15.96 -3.82 -2.94
C ILE A 30 -14.91 -2.88 -2.36
N TYR A 31 -15.00 -1.57 -2.63
CA TYR A 31 -14.06 -0.59 -2.10
C TYR A 31 -14.06 -0.52 -0.57
N ARG A 32 -15.23 -0.63 0.08
CA ARG A 32 -15.30 -0.67 1.55
C ARG A 32 -14.64 -1.93 2.11
N GLU A 33 -14.86 -3.08 1.48
CA GLU A 33 -14.22 -4.34 1.88
C GLU A 33 -12.71 -4.27 1.69
N GLU A 34 -12.24 -3.64 0.61
CA GLU A 34 -10.82 -3.46 0.32
C GLU A 34 -10.11 -2.64 1.43
N VAL A 35 -10.73 -1.55 1.93
CA VAL A 35 -10.17 -0.81 3.07
C VAL A 35 -10.03 -1.71 4.30
N GLY A 36 -11.03 -2.55 4.58
CA GLY A 36 -11.01 -3.51 5.70
C GLY A 36 -9.94 -4.60 5.53
N HIS A 37 -9.77 -5.10 4.32
CA HIS A 37 -8.72 -6.07 3.97
C HIS A 37 -7.33 -5.50 4.16
N VAL A 38 -7.06 -4.29 3.66
CA VAL A 38 -5.77 -3.60 3.87
C VAL A 38 -5.53 -3.38 5.36
N ALA A 39 -6.55 -2.95 6.10
CA ALA A 39 -6.44 -2.73 7.55
C ALA A 39 -6.07 -4.00 8.31
N ALA A 40 -6.66 -5.15 7.94
CA ALA A 40 -6.29 -6.43 8.51
C ALA A 40 -4.83 -6.80 8.20
N GLY A 41 -4.40 -6.57 6.96
CA GLY A 41 -3.01 -6.77 6.54
C GLY A 41 -2.02 -5.94 7.35
N VAL A 42 -2.29 -4.63 7.53
CA VAL A 42 -1.46 -3.72 8.34
C VAL A 42 -1.32 -4.24 9.77
N ARG A 43 -2.44 -4.56 10.44
CA ARG A 43 -2.40 -5.08 11.83
C ARG A 43 -1.56 -6.35 11.97
N TRP A 44 -1.71 -7.28 11.03
CA TRP A 44 -0.94 -8.52 11.04
C TRP A 44 0.56 -8.27 10.78
N PHE A 45 0.86 -7.35 9.87
CA PHE A 45 2.21 -7.00 9.52
C PHE A 45 2.95 -6.29 10.66
N ASP A 46 2.28 -5.34 11.32
CA ASP A 46 2.81 -4.65 12.51
C ASP A 46 3.10 -5.63 13.64
N ALA A 47 2.15 -6.50 13.98
CA ALA A 47 2.33 -7.52 15.02
C ALA A 47 3.47 -8.51 14.68
N LEU A 48 3.71 -8.79 13.40
CA LEU A 48 4.83 -9.62 12.97
C LEU A 48 6.17 -8.88 13.10
N CYS A 49 6.21 -7.60 12.73
CA CYS A 49 7.40 -6.77 12.84
C CYS A 49 7.79 -6.58 14.30
N GLU A 50 6.83 -6.30 15.18
CA GLU A 50 7.03 -6.20 16.63
C GLU A 50 7.67 -7.48 17.20
N ARG A 51 7.10 -8.65 16.89
CA ARG A 51 7.66 -9.95 17.33
C ARG A 51 9.06 -10.24 16.81
N ARG A 52 9.49 -9.56 15.74
CA ARG A 52 10.80 -9.74 15.10
C ARG A 52 11.76 -8.58 15.37
N GLY A 53 11.36 -7.57 16.14
CA GLY A 53 12.16 -6.36 16.39
C GLY A 53 12.45 -5.55 15.12
N LEU A 54 11.52 -5.56 14.15
CA LEU A 54 11.66 -4.84 12.88
C LEU A 54 10.85 -3.53 12.89
N ILE A 55 11.36 -2.51 12.20
CA ILE A 55 10.59 -1.30 11.91
C ILE A 55 9.62 -1.61 10.76
N PRO A 56 8.29 -1.50 10.94
CA PRO A 56 7.32 -1.91 9.94
C PRO A 56 7.51 -1.24 8.57
N SER A 57 7.62 0.09 8.51
CA SER A 57 7.73 0.79 7.23
C SER A 57 9.02 0.44 6.46
N GLU A 58 10.14 0.24 7.15
CA GLU A 58 11.38 -0.24 6.52
C GLU A 58 11.26 -1.67 5.99
N ALA A 59 10.71 -2.58 6.81
CA ALA A 59 10.49 -3.97 6.41
C ALA A 59 9.53 -4.05 5.21
N PHE A 60 8.49 -3.23 5.20
CA PHE A 60 7.53 -3.16 4.10
C PHE A 60 8.21 -2.66 2.82
N ARG A 61 8.91 -1.52 2.87
CA ARG A 61 9.63 -0.97 1.70
C ARG A 61 10.65 -1.95 1.14
N ARG A 62 11.40 -2.65 2.01
CA ARG A 62 12.33 -3.71 1.63
C ARG A 62 11.61 -4.84 0.91
N LEU A 63 10.52 -5.37 1.48
CA LEU A 63 9.75 -6.46 0.89
C LEU A 63 9.10 -6.06 -0.45
N VAL A 64 8.58 -4.84 -0.56
CA VAL A 64 8.08 -4.28 -1.82
C VAL A 64 9.20 -4.24 -2.86
N SER A 65 10.38 -3.74 -2.51
CA SER A 65 11.52 -3.69 -3.43
C SER A 65 12.00 -5.08 -3.86
N GLU A 66 12.03 -6.06 -2.95
CA GLU A 66 12.51 -7.42 -3.22
C GLU A 66 11.50 -8.28 -3.99
N ARG A 67 10.20 -8.09 -3.72
CA ARG A 67 9.14 -9.04 -4.12
C ARG A 67 8.13 -8.46 -5.08
N PHE A 68 8.05 -7.13 -5.20
CA PHE A 68 7.09 -6.45 -6.05
C PHE A 68 7.79 -5.65 -7.14
N ALA A 69 8.25 -6.35 -8.19
CA ALA A 69 9.00 -5.78 -9.32
C ALA A 69 8.30 -4.60 -10.03
N GLY A 70 6.96 -4.51 -9.93
CA GLY A 70 6.19 -3.41 -10.48
C GLY A 70 6.28 -2.09 -9.70
N GLY A 71 6.77 -2.14 -8.46
CA GLY A 71 6.82 -1.02 -7.53
C GLY A 71 5.44 -0.45 -7.17
N LEU A 72 5.39 0.39 -6.15
CA LEU A 72 4.16 1.13 -5.81
C LEU A 72 4.00 2.30 -6.78
N LYS A 73 2.79 2.45 -7.33
CA LYS A 73 2.51 3.47 -8.36
C LYS A 73 1.55 4.54 -7.83
N PRO A 74 1.97 5.81 -7.78
CA PRO A 74 1.05 6.90 -7.46
C PRO A 74 -0.01 7.08 -8.57
N PRO A 75 -1.07 7.86 -8.31
CA PRO A 75 -1.40 8.51 -7.03
C PRO A 75 -1.82 7.50 -5.95
N PHE A 76 -1.57 7.85 -4.69
CA PHE A 76 -2.01 7.07 -3.53
C PHE A 76 -3.22 7.72 -2.87
N ASN A 77 -4.27 6.94 -2.61
CA ASN A 77 -5.44 7.37 -1.87
C ASN A 77 -5.12 7.45 -0.37
N ARG A 78 -4.53 8.57 0.05
CA ARG A 78 -4.14 8.82 1.46
C ARG A 78 -5.28 8.57 2.42
N GLY A 79 -6.46 9.15 2.15
CA GLY A 79 -7.61 9.00 3.05
C GLY A 79 -8.04 7.54 3.25
N ALA A 80 -7.95 6.70 2.22
CA ALA A 80 -8.23 5.26 2.37
C ALA A 80 -7.11 4.51 3.10
N ARG A 81 -5.85 4.85 2.82
CA ARG A 81 -4.68 4.26 3.48
C ARG A 81 -4.65 4.62 4.97
N ASP A 82 -4.95 5.87 5.32
CA ASP A 82 -5.10 6.34 6.70
C ASP A 82 -6.20 5.58 7.43
N ARG A 83 -7.38 5.39 6.80
CA ARG A 83 -8.46 4.56 7.39
C ARG A 83 -8.05 3.09 7.56
N ALA A 84 -7.14 2.60 6.74
CA ALA A 84 -6.58 1.26 6.87
C ALA A 84 -5.39 1.19 7.86
N GLY A 85 -4.97 2.33 8.45
CA GLY A 85 -3.79 2.40 9.31
C GLY A 85 -2.46 2.29 8.56
N LEU A 86 -2.46 2.34 7.23
CA LEU A 86 -1.25 2.31 6.42
C LEU A 86 -0.68 3.73 6.36
N ALA A 87 0.27 4.03 7.24
CA ALA A 87 0.88 5.35 7.35
C ALA A 87 1.68 5.73 6.09
N PRO A 88 1.82 7.04 5.78
CA PRO A 88 2.50 7.50 4.57
C PRO A 88 3.93 6.98 4.41
N ASP A 89 4.69 6.84 5.49
CA ASP A 89 6.08 6.37 5.43
C ASP A 89 6.22 4.96 4.84
N PHE A 90 5.18 4.11 4.86
CA PHE A 90 5.21 2.81 4.19
C PHE A 90 5.39 2.92 2.67
N TYR A 91 4.85 3.96 2.03
CA TYR A 91 4.73 4.04 0.58
C TYR A 91 5.25 5.34 -0.04
N GLU A 92 5.42 6.40 0.76
CA GLU A 92 6.15 7.60 0.37
C GLU A 92 7.63 7.30 0.24
N GLY A 93 8.25 7.80 -0.83
CA GLY A 93 9.63 7.47 -1.18
C GLY A 93 9.81 6.07 -1.77
N ALA A 94 8.85 5.14 -1.62
CA ALA A 94 8.86 3.85 -2.32
C ALA A 94 8.39 3.96 -3.79
N ALA A 95 7.66 5.04 -4.12
CA ALA A 95 7.29 5.38 -5.48
C ALA A 95 8.55 5.72 -6.30
N GLY A 96 9.01 4.77 -7.13
CA GLY A 96 10.16 4.95 -8.00
C GLY A 96 11.50 4.40 -7.49
N LEU A 97 11.53 3.65 -6.36
CA LEU A 97 12.75 2.94 -5.95
C LEU A 97 13.03 1.77 -6.91
N LYS A 98 13.75 2.06 -7.99
CA LYS A 98 14.45 1.05 -8.78
C LYS A 98 15.79 0.76 -8.11
N GLY A 99 15.96 -0.45 -7.60
CA GLY A 99 17.28 -1.06 -7.44
C GLY A 99 18.30 -0.34 -6.55
N MET A 100 17.93 0.09 -5.33
CA MET A 100 18.94 0.33 -4.30
C MET A 100 19.39 -1.02 -3.74
N SER A 101 20.42 -1.58 -4.36
CA SER A 101 21.29 -2.56 -3.71
C SER A 101 21.75 -1.95 -2.38
N LEU A 102 21.34 -2.54 -1.26
CA LEU A 102 21.91 -2.24 0.04
C LEU A 102 23.33 -2.82 0.04
N ALA A 103 24.29 -2.07 -0.51
CA ALA A 103 25.69 -2.33 -0.27
C ALA A 103 25.94 -2.07 1.21
N GLY A 104 26.02 -3.15 1.99
CA GLY A 104 26.51 -3.11 3.36
C GLY A 104 27.95 -2.62 3.35
N SER A 105 28.17 -1.38 3.81
CA SER A 105 29.47 -0.94 4.26
C SER A 105 29.74 -1.60 5.60
N GLU A 106 30.47 -2.72 5.59
CA GLU A 106 31.18 -3.18 6.79
C GLU A 106 32.24 -2.12 7.13
N GLY A 107 31.94 -1.34 8.17
CA GLY A 107 32.94 -0.51 8.83
C GLY A 107 33.94 -1.41 9.53
N SER A 108 35.13 -1.55 8.94
CA SER A 108 36.31 -2.05 9.64
C SER A 108 36.65 -1.09 10.78
N ALA A 109 36.40 -1.53 12.01
CA ALA A 109 36.91 -0.88 13.21
C ALA A 109 38.40 -1.23 13.39
N GLY A 110 39.20 -0.20 13.68
CA GLY A 110 40.38 -0.17 14.55
C GLY A 110 41.38 -1.31 14.49
#